data_AF-A0A2D7X2P9-F1
#
_entry.id   AF-A0A2D7X2P9-F1
#
_cell.length_a   1.000
_cell.length_b   1.000
_cell.length_c   1.000
_cell.angle_alpha   90.00
_cell.angle_beta   90.00
_cell.angle_gamma   90.00
#
_symmetry.space_group_name_H-M   'P 1'
#
loop_
_entity.id
_entity.type
_entity.pdbx_description
1 polymer ?
#
loop_
_entity_poly.entity_id
_entity_poly.type
_entity_poly.pdbx_seq_one_letter_code
_entity_poly.pdbx_strand_id
1 'polypeptide(L)'
;MTIIKSSHYLNNYPFNYLGQDLVDSLNGSWVSIFVRSARTRDCSFRDLTLRLLELHAHLKDIHAGLDDVDTTDFQEFIEGFVALLKGSSLVDFGSNYKSQIFYELKQALTNIYSSLFGDHPEWLSDLEWEDIDAQELNESDLDGNKLLYWSGWPVTTRKNQILYLDLSGLYQSHGEEFTVNFYSRWHSFFAKQARANTFETNYMARFLADHPRDWPPSTFDNPIRILRFFQALLRSYFMRAHDEGLHLNSRIKSWNRMVSNVDEIFFQPGVWPEPFGSGLPRLSGRKVSGALTRISKNSDGVEVHNKLLTEIPLQYTDDQAIEALFSKVSKDLQLVERWAKSSARDLRKRQLRRLAHAPSGQVPDFAFAPTSMEEVGFENICAIFEHYGFGTTNDECSGQVF
;
A
#
# COMPACT_ATOMS: atom_id res chain seq x y z
N MET A 1 -7.71 -10.15 -20.83
CA MET A 1 -8.13 -9.00 -20.00
C MET A 1 -7.78 -9.33 -18.55
N THR A 2 -7.53 -8.36 -17.67
CA THR A 2 -7.55 -8.59 -16.21
C THR A 2 -8.19 -7.37 -15.54
N ILE A 3 -9.29 -7.57 -14.80
CA ILE A 3 -10.04 -6.48 -14.15
C ILE A 3 -9.26 -5.93 -12.95
N ILE A 4 -8.92 -6.80 -12.00
CA ILE A 4 -8.23 -6.41 -10.77
C ILE A 4 -6.73 -6.61 -10.96
N LYS A 5 -6.02 -5.49 -11.16
CA LYS A 5 -4.55 -5.46 -11.24
C LYS A 5 -3.88 -5.30 -9.88
N SER A 6 -4.60 -4.81 -8.88
CA SER A 6 -4.10 -4.65 -7.51
C SER A 6 -5.26 -4.84 -6.54
N SER A 7 -5.12 -5.74 -5.57
CA SER A 7 -6.18 -5.99 -4.59
C SER A 7 -6.24 -4.92 -3.48
N HIS A 8 -5.20 -4.09 -3.32
CA HIS A 8 -5.08 -3.15 -2.20
C HIS A 8 -6.20 -2.10 -2.12
N TYR A 9 -6.86 -1.76 -3.23
CA TYR A 9 -7.93 -0.77 -3.24
C TYR A 9 -9.32 -1.37 -2.97
N LEU A 10 -9.47 -2.69 -3.03
CA LEU A 10 -10.78 -3.35 -2.91
C LEU A 10 -11.31 -3.36 -1.48
N ASN A 11 -10.45 -3.22 -0.48
CA ASN A 11 -10.83 -3.25 0.94
C ASN A 11 -11.92 -2.20 1.29
N ASN A 12 -12.00 -1.11 0.53
CA ASN A 12 -12.96 -0.01 0.76
C ASN A 12 -14.25 -0.14 -0.06
N TYR A 13 -14.44 -1.24 -0.80
CA TYR A 13 -15.67 -1.44 -1.55
C TYR A 13 -16.74 -1.96 -0.57
N PRO A 14 -18.03 -1.66 -0.75
CA PRO A 14 -19.09 -2.30 0.04
C PRO A 14 -19.51 -3.64 -0.56
N PHE A 15 -20.27 -4.41 0.21
CA PHE A 15 -21.04 -5.55 -0.30
C PHE A 15 -22.48 -5.08 -0.54
N ASN A 16 -22.89 -5.05 -1.80
CA ASN A 16 -24.21 -4.60 -2.23
C ASN A 16 -24.99 -5.74 -2.92
N TYR A 17 -24.29 -6.66 -3.56
CA TYR A 17 -24.85 -7.80 -4.28
C TYR A 17 -24.87 -9.07 -3.43
N LEU A 18 -23.90 -9.23 -2.53
CA LEU A 18 -23.95 -10.25 -1.49
C LEU A 18 -24.69 -9.73 -0.26
N GLY A 19 -25.68 -10.50 0.20
CA GLY A 19 -26.40 -10.24 1.44
C GLY A 19 -25.45 -10.26 2.65
N GLN A 20 -25.65 -9.34 3.59
CA GLN A 20 -24.79 -9.22 4.77
C GLN A 20 -24.80 -10.49 5.63
N ASP A 21 -25.94 -11.17 5.68
CA ASP A 21 -26.14 -12.48 6.30
C ASP A 21 -25.24 -13.57 5.69
N LEU A 22 -25.14 -13.61 4.37
CA LEU A 22 -24.25 -14.53 3.65
C LEU A 22 -22.78 -14.18 3.89
N VAL A 23 -22.43 -12.88 3.81
CA VAL A 23 -21.08 -12.38 4.09
C VAL A 23 -20.63 -12.73 5.52
N ASP A 24 -21.50 -12.52 6.50
CA ASP A 24 -21.22 -12.83 7.90
C ASP A 24 -21.09 -14.33 8.14
N SER A 25 -21.93 -15.14 7.49
CA SER A 25 -21.89 -16.61 7.56
C SER A 25 -20.59 -17.18 6.95
N LEU A 26 -20.17 -16.67 5.78
CA LEU A 26 -18.90 -17.04 5.15
C LEU A 26 -17.71 -16.66 6.03
N ASN A 27 -17.71 -15.44 6.57
CA ASN A 27 -16.68 -14.98 7.50
C ASN A 27 -16.61 -15.83 8.78
N GLY A 28 -17.76 -16.15 9.38
CA GLY A 28 -17.86 -17.01 10.56
C GLY A 28 -17.33 -18.42 10.31
N SER A 29 -17.69 -19.00 9.16
CA SER A 29 -17.19 -20.30 8.70
C SER A 29 -15.66 -20.31 8.59
N TRP A 30 -15.05 -19.29 7.99
CA TRP A 30 -13.59 -19.23 7.92
C TRP A 30 -12.91 -19.08 9.28
N VAL A 31 -13.46 -18.28 10.20
CA VAL A 31 -12.92 -18.17 11.56
C VAL A 31 -12.83 -19.56 12.22
N SER A 32 -13.88 -20.38 12.08
CA SER A 32 -13.91 -21.75 12.63
C SER A 32 -12.84 -22.68 12.03
N ILE A 33 -12.53 -22.53 10.73
CA ILE A 33 -11.53 -23.33 10.02
C ILE A 33 -10.10 -22.96 10.51
N PHE A 34 -9.83 -21.68 10.73
CA PHE A 34 -8.49 -21.22 11.12
C PHE A 34 -8.16 -21.45 12.59
N VAL A 35 -9.15 -21.38 13.48
CA VAL A 35 -8.97 -21.77 14.90
C VAL A 35 -8.53 -23.24 15.01
N ARG A 36 -9.00 -24.11 14.10
CA ARG A 36 -8.64 -25.54 14.07
C ARG A 36 -7.27 -25.83 13.43
N SER A 37 -6.76 -24.96 12.57
CA SER A 37 -5.54 -25.23 11.78
C SER A 37 -4.26 -24.57 12.31
N ALA A 38 -4.31 -23.83 13.43
CA ALA A 38 -3.17 -23.11 14.03
C ALA A 38 -2.39 -22.19 13.06
N ARG A 39 -2.95 -21.92 11.87
CA ARG A 39 -2.41 -21.02 10.87
C ARG A 39 -3.17 -19.70 10.98
N THR A 40 -2.55 -18.70 11.58
CA THR A 40 -3.02 -17.31 11.47
C THR A 40 -2.76 -16.84 10.04
N ARG A 41 -3.60 -17.26 9.08
CA ARG A 41 -3.59 -16.62 7.75
C ARG A 41 -4.22 -15.24 7.87
N ASP A 42 -3.65 -14.33 7.08
CA ASP A 42 -3.93 -12.91 7.11
C ASP A 42 -5.41 -12.62 6.81
N CYS A 43 -6.04 -11.70 7.55
CA CYS A 43 -7.42 -11.27 7.31
C CYS A 43 -7.66 -10.78 5.87
N SER A 44 -6.59 -10.40 5.16
CA SER A 44 -6.64 -9.92 3.78
C SER A 44 -7.09 -10.98 2.77
N PHE A 45 -6.89 -12.28 3.04
CA PHE A 45 -7.22 -13.34 2.07
C PHE A 45 -8.73 -13.54 1.95
N ARG A 46 -9.42 -13.59 3.10
CA ARG A 46 -10.88 -13.77 3.19
C ARG A 46 -11.64 -12.60 2.59
N ASP A 47 -11.20 -11.39 2.94
CA ASP A 47 -11.79 -10.16 2.39
C ASP A 47 -11.66 -10.17 0.86
N LEU A 48 -10.48 -10.50 0.32
CA LEU A 48 -10.29 -10.62 -1.12
C LEU A 48 -11.25 -11.62 -1.77
N THR A 49 -11.41 -12.83 -1.23
CA THR A 49 -12.35 -13.83 -1.78
C THR A 49 -13.78 -13.29 -1.83
N LEU A 50 -14.25 -12.65 -0.75
CA LEU A 50 -15.58 -12.01 -0.74
C LEU A 50 -15.69 -10.88 -1.75
N ARG A 51 -14.65 -10.07 -1.92
CA ARG A 51 -14.64 -8.99 -2.93
C ARG A 51 -14.69 -9.52 -4.36
N LEU A 52 -14.03 -10.65 -4.62
CA LEU A 52 -14.08 -11.30 -5.93
C LEU A 52 -15.47 -11.89 -6.20
N LEU A 53 -16.09 -12.47 -5.18
CA LEU A 53 -17.44 -13.01 -5.28
C LEU A 53 -18.48 -11.90 -5.48
N GLU A 54 -18.35 -10.79 -4.74
CA GLU A 54 -19.15 -9.56 -4.90
C GLU A 54 -19.00 -8.96 -6.30
N LEU A 55 -17.77 -8.93 -6.83
CA LEU A 55 -17.51 -8.51 -8.20
C LEU A 55 -18.26 -9.40 -9.19
N HIS A 56 -18.18 -10.72 -9.03
CA HIS A 56 -18.87 -11.65 -9.91
C HIS A 56 -20.39 -11.43 -9.88
N ALA A 57 -20.96 -11.26 -8.69
CA ALA A 57 -22.36 -10.97 -8.47
C ALA A 57 -22.78 -9.67 -9.17
N HIS A 58 -22.00 -8.60 -9.00
CA HIS A 58 -22.25 -7.30 -9.65
C HIS A 58 -22.14 -7.38 -11.19
N LEU A 59 -21.17 -8.13 -11.73
CA LEU A 59 -21.03 -8.31 -13.19
C LEU A 59 -22.22 -9.05 -13.79
N LYS A 60 -22.82 -9.99 -13.06
CA LYS A 60 -23.98 -10.78 -13.49
C LYS A 60 -25.33 -10.17 -13.09
N ASP A 61 -25.32 -9.11 -12.28
CA ASP A 61 -26.50 -8.48 -11.71
C ASP A 61 -27.34 -9.44 -10.84
N ILE A 62 -26.65 -10.34 -10.13
CA ILE A 62 -27.26 -11.34 -9.25
C ILE A 62 -27.12 -10.87 -7.80
N HIS A 63 -28.23 -10.84 -7.08
CA HIS A 63 -28.22 -10.66 -5.62
C HIS A 63 -28.30 -12.03 -4.95
N ALA A 64 -27.36 -12.34 -4.06
CA ALA A 64 -27.29 -13.61 -3.36
C ALA A 64 -27.24 -13.39 -1.84
N GLY A 65 -28.27 -13.83 -1.14
CA GLY A 65 -28.36 -13.88 0.32
C GLY A 65 -28.18 -15.29 0.89
N LEU A 66 -28.32 -15.43 2.20
CA LEU A 66 -28.24 -16.74 2.85
C LEU A 66 -29.43 -17.63 2.49
N ASP A 67 -30.60 -17.03 2.26
CA ASP A 67 -31.83 -17.72 1.89
C ASP A 67 -31.75 -18.36 0.49
N ASP A 68 -30.85 -17.87 -0.38
CA ASP A 68 -30.68 -18.36 -1.75
C ASP A 68 -29.76 -19.57 -1.83
N VAL A 69 -29.07 -19.93 -0.74
CA VAL A 69 -28.02 -20.95 -0.75
C VAL A 69 -28.51 -22.32 -1.22
N ASP A 70 -29.77 -22.68 -0.98
CA ASP A 70 -30.34 -23.98 -1.43
C ASP A 70 -30.93 -23.93 -2.85
N THR A 71 -30.73 -22.84 -3.59
CA THR A 71 -31.27 -22.68 -4.94
C THR A 71 -30.31 -23.14 -6.02
N THR A 72 -30.85 -23.60 -7.15
CA THR A 72 -30.05 -23.91 -8.35
C THR A 72 -29.35 -22.67 -8.90
N ASP A 73 -29.97 -21.49 -8.81
CA ASP A 73 -29.38 -20.22 -9.25
C ASP A 73 -28.10 -19.91 -8.45
N PHE A 74 -28.09 -20.20 -7.14
CA PHE A 74 -26.89 -20.04 -6.31
C PHE A 74 -25.79 -21.04 -6.66
N GLN A 75 -26.15 -22.29 -6.98
CA GLN A 75 -25.18 -23.27 -7.50
C GLN A 75 -24.53 -22.76 -8.79
N GLU A 76 -25.32 -22.36 -9.79
CA GLU A 76 -24.83 -21.84 -11.07
C GLU A 76 -23.94 -20.60 -10.87
N PHE A 77 -24.30 -19.73 -9.93
CA PHE A 77 -23.51 -18.57 -9.53
C PHE A 77 -22.13 -18.96 -8.97
N ILE A 78 -22.06 -19.94 -8.07
CA ILE A 78 -20.78 -20.42 -7.50
C ILE A 78 -19.93 -21.12 -8.55
N GLU A 79 -20.51 -22.00 -9.36
CA GLU A 79 -19.80 -22.70 -10.44
C GLU A 79 -19.23 -21.70 -11.45
N GLY A 80 -20.03 -20.70 -11.86
CA GLY A 80 -19.61 -19.62 -12.74
C GLY A 80 -18.48 -18.77 -12.14
N PHE A 81 -18.56 -18.47 -10.84
CA PHE A 81 -17.49 -17.77 -10.13
C PHE A 81 -16.17 -18.55 -10.18
N VAL A 82 -16.19 -19.85 -9.87
CA VAL A 82 -14.97 -20.66 -9.80
C VAL A 82 -14.36 -20.86 -11.18
N ALA A 83 -15.19 -21.06 -12.21
CA ALA A 83 -14.72 -21.13 -13.60
C ALA A 83 -13.98 -19.85 -14.03
N LEU A 84 -14.51 -18.67 -13.66
CA LEU A 84 -13.87 -17.38 -13.91
C LEU A 84 -12.63 -17.14 -13.04
N LEU A 85 -12.63 -17.62 -11.79
CA LEU A 85 -11.47 -17.54 -10.90
C LEU A 85 -10.29 -18.36 -11.44
N LYS A 86 -10.56 -19.51 -12.06
CA LYS A 86 -9.54 -20.35 -12.73
C LYS A 86 -8.96 -19.66 -13.97
N GLY A 87 -9.78 -18.89 -14.70
CA GLY A 87 -9.34 -18.01 -15.78
C GLY A 87 -8.42 -16.85 -15.33
N SER A 88 -8.03 -15.99 -16.27
CA SER A 88 -7.13 -14.84 -16.06
C SER A 88 -7.84 -13.49 -16.02
N SER A 89 -9.13 -13.46 -16.37
CA SER A 89 -9.93 -12.25 -16.51
C SER A 89 -10.22 -11.50 -15.21
N LEU A 90 -10.47 -12.20 -14.10
CA LEU A 90 -10.77 -11.54 -12.82
C LEU A 90 -9.50 -10.98 -12.16
N VAL A 91 -8.52 -11.85 -11.95
CA VAL A 91 -7.28 -11.59 -11.23
C VAL A 91 -6.12 -12.36 -11.84
N ASP A 92 -4.96 -11.72 -11.92
CA ASP A 92 -3.72 -12.33 -12.39
C ASP A 92 -2.91 -12.91 -11.23
N PHE A 93 -3.50 -13.89 -10.54
CA PHE A 93 -2.83 -14.67 -9.50
C PHE A 93 -2.33 -16.01 -10.06
N GLY A 94 -1.24 -16.53 -9.47
CA GLY A 94 -0.76 -17.87 -9.78
C GLY A 94 -1.78 -18.95 -9.45
N SER A 95 -1.78 -20.05 -10.22
CA SER A 95 -2.75 -21.15 -10.10
C SER A 95 -2.90 -21.68 -8.67
N ASN A 96 -1.79 -21.85 -7.94
CA ASN A 96 -1.80 -22.31 -6.55
C ASN A 96 -2.56 -21.38 -5.60
N TYR A 97 -2.54 -20.08 -5.86
CA TYR A 97 -3.26 -19.11 -5.03
C TYR A 97 -4.77 -19.15 -5.34
N LYS A 98 -5.13 -19.31 -6.62
CA LYS A 98 -6.52 -19.45 -7.07
C LYS A 98 -7.16 -20.74 -6.56
N SER A 99 -6.44 -21.87 -6.63
CA SER A 99 -6.91 -23.14 -6.08
C SER A 99 -7.11 -23.06 -4.57
N GLN A 100 -6.24 -22.34 -3.86
CA GLN A 100 -6.43 -22.09 -2.44
C GLN A 100 -7.70 -21.28 -2.15
N ILE A 101 -8.00 -20.23 -2.93
CA ILE A 101 -9.25 -19.46 -2.80
C ILE A 101 -10.45 -20.39 -2.97
N PHE A 102 -10.41 -21.24 -4.00
CA PHE A 102 -11.45 -22.22 -4.28
C PHE A 102 -11.70 -23.17 -3.10
N TYR A 103 -10.66 -23.85 -2.61
CA TYR A 103 -10.81 -24.83 -1.52
C TYR A 103 -11.29 -24.17 -0.22
N GLU A 104 -10.84 -22.95 0.08
CA GLU A 104 -11.32 -22.20 1.24
C GLU A 104 -12.80 -21.78 1.09
N LEU A 105 -13.25 -21.42 -0.12
CA LEU A 105 -14.65 -21.13 -0.40
C LEU A 105 -15.52 -22.40 -0.30
N LYS A 106 -15.12 -23.50 -0.95
CA LYS A 106 -15.81 -24.81 -0.91
C LYS A 106 -16.01 -25.27 0.53
N GLN A 107 -14.98 -25.19 1.36
CA GLN A 107 -15.07 -25.55 2.78
C GLN A 107 -16.00 -24.62 3.57
N ALA A 108 -15.97 -23.32 3.31
CA ALA A 108 -16.85 -22.38 3.99
C ALA A 108 -18.33 -22.62 3.63
N LEU A 109 -18.62 -22.87 2.36
CA LEU A 109 -19.96 -23.26 1.91
C LEU A 109 -20.40 -24.58 2.55
N THR A 110 -19.54 -25.59 2.57
CA THR A 110 -19.82 -26.89 3.22
C THR A 110 -20.22 -26.71 4.69
N ASN A 111 -19.52 -25.83 5.42
CA ASN A 111 -19.84 -25.51 6.80
C ASN A 111 -21.19 -24.78 6.94
N ILE A 112 -21.51 -23.86 6.02
CA ILE A 112 -22.81 -23.18 5.99
C ILE A 112 -23.94 -24.18 5.77
N TYR A 113 -23.84 -25.02 4.73
CA TYR A 113 -24.84 -26.06 4.46
C TYR A 113 -25.01 -27.01 5.64
N SER A 114 -23.92 -27.52 6.20
CA SER A 114 -23.96 -28.39 7.38
C SER A 114 -24.63 -27.71 8.58
N SER A 115 -24.45 -26.40 8.75
CA SER A 115 -25.07 -25.65 9.84
C SER A 115 -26.56 -25.37 9.62
N LEU A 116 -26.99 -25.18 8.38
CA LEU A 116 -28.38 -24.83 8.04
C LEU A 116 -29.26 -26.06 7.81
N PHE A 117 -28.73 -27.07 7.13
CA PHE A 117 -29.50 -28.22 6.63
C PHE A 117 -29.01 -29.56 7.20
N GLY A 118 -27.90 -29.57 7.94
CA GLY A 118 -27.31 -30.78 8.55
C GLY A 118 -26.37 -31.56 7.62
N ASP A 119 -26.45 -31.32 6.31
CA ASP A 119 -25.54 -31.87 5.30
C ASP A 119 -25.40 -30.87 4.13
N HIS A 120 -24.49 -31.16 3.20
CA HIS A 120 -24.20 -30.39 2.00
C HIS A 120 -24.65 -31.13 0.73
N PRO A 121 -25.00 -30.40 -0.35
CA PRO A 121 -25.48 -31.00 -1.58
C PRO A 121 -24.36 -31.70 -2.36
N GLU A 122 -24.73 -32.74 -3.13
CA GLU A 122 -23.82 -33.59 -3.91
C GLU A 122 -22.96 -32.77 -4.89
N TRP A 123 -23.53 -31.75 -5.54
CA TRP A 123 -22.78 -30.88 -6.46
C TRP A 123 -21.58 -30.21 -5.79
N LEU A 124 -21.69 -29.84 -4.50
CA LEU A 124 -20.61 -29.20 -3.78
C LEU A 124 -19.52 -30.21 -3.43
N SER A 125 -19.89 -31.46 -3.14
CA SER A 125 -18.94 -32.55 -2.95
C SER A 125 -18.16 -32.84 -4.23
N ASP A 126 -18.86 -32.91 -5.37
CA ASP A 126 -18.31 -33.27 -6.67
C ASP A 126 -17.51 -32.13 -7.34
N LEU A 127 -17.68 -30.89 -6.89
CA LEU A 127 -16.97 -29.74 -7.44
C LEU A 127 -15.48 -29.81 -7.09
N GLU A 128 -14.62 -30.21 -8.03
CA GLU A 128 -13.17 -30.33 -7.84
C GLU A 128 -12.38 -29.35 -8.71
N TRP A 129 -11.27 -28.82 -8.18
CA TRP A 129 -10.53 -27.75 -8.86
C TRP A 129 -9.98 -28.20 -10.21
N GLU A 130 -9.53 -29.45 -10.29
CA GLU A 130 -8.90 -30.05 -11.47
C GLU A 130 -9.89 -30.17 -12.63
N ASP A 131 -11.16 -30.46 -12.34
CA ASP A 131 -12.22 -30.77 -13.32
C ASP A 131 -12.92 -29.52 -13.89
N ILE A 132 -12.70 -28.35 -13.27
CA ILE A 132 -13.36 -27.11 -13.70
C ILE A 132 -12.69 -26.55 -14.97
N ASP A 133 -13.46 -26.27 -16.01
CA ASP A 133 -12.92 -25.56 -17.18
C ASP A 133 -12.77 -24.06 -16.90
N ALA A 134 -11.60 -23.52 -17.24
CA ALA A 134 -11.35 -22.09 -17.08
C ALA A 134 -12.21 -21.27 -18.05
N GLN A 135 -12.93 -20.29 -17.53
CA GLN A 135 -13.69 -19.33 -18.32
C GLN A 135 -13.02 -17.97 -18.32
N GLU A 136 -13.08 -17.29 -19.46
CA GLU A 136 -12.60 -15.92 -19.62
C GLU A 136 -13.76 -14.97 -19.86
N LEU A 137 -13.62 -13.74 -19.36
CA LEU A 137 -14.57 -12.68 -19.66
C LEU A 137 -14.28 -12.11 -21.04
N ASN A 138 -15.35 -11.86 -21.78
CA ASN A 138 -15.27 -11.13 -23.03
C ASN A 138 -15.56 -9.65 -22.79
N GLU A 139 -14.59 -8.78 -23.10
CA GLU A 139 -14.69 -7.33 -22.89
C GLU A 139 -15.90 -6.70 -23.60
N SER A 140 -16.32 -7.24 -24.75
CA SER A 140 -17.45 -6.70 -25.52
C SER A 140 -18.80 -6.89 -24.85
N ASP A 141 -18.91 -7.86 -23.94
CA ASP A 141 -20.17 -8.31 -23.37
C ASP A 141 -20.42 -7.67 -21.98
N LEU A 142 -19.47 -6.86 -21.51
CA LEU A 142 -19.47 -6.25 -20.18
C LEU A 142 -19.66 -4.75 -20.24
N ASP A 143 -20.36 -4.23 -19.23
CA ASP A 143 -20.50 -2.80 -19.02
C ASP A 143 -19.13 -2.18 -18.64
N GLY A 144 -18.65 -1.27 -19.49
CA GLY A 144 -17.39 -0.55 -19.28
C GLY A 144 -17.33 0.23 -17.98
N ASN A 145 -18.46 0.73 -17.46
CA ASN A 145 -18.51 1.45 -16.19
C ASN A 145 -18.40 0.50 -14.99
N LYS A 146 -19.04 -0.69 -15.04
CA LYS A 146 -18.84 -1.74 -14.03
C LYS A 146 -17.39 -2.22 -14.00
N LEU A 147 -16.79 -2.39 -15.17
CA LEU A 147 -15.37 -2.72 -15.29
C LEU A 147 -14.46 -1.64 -14.69
N LEU A 148 -14.76 -0.37 -14.98
CA LEU A 148 -14.02 0.76 -14.43
C LEU A 148 -14.14 0.82 -12.90
N TYR A 149 -15.34 0.64 -12.36
CA TYR A 149 -15.61 0.57 -10.92
C TYR A 149 -14.72 -0.47 -10.26
N TRP A 150 -14.72 -1.71 -10.76
CA TRP A 150 -13.94 -2.81 -10.18
C TRP A 150 -12.43 -2.74 -10.45
N SER A 151 -12.00 -1.99 -11.47
CA SER A 151 -10.58 -1.76 -11.74
C SER A 151 -9.88 -0.83 -10.73
N GLY A 152 -10.63 -0.23 -9.80
CA GLY A 152 -10.09 0.60 -8.72
C GLY A 152 -9.89 2.07 -9.09
N TRP A 153 -10.45 2.53 -10.21
CA TRP A 153 -10.28 3.90 -10.72
C TRP A 153 -8.80 4.28 -10.98
N PRO A 154 -8.11 3.56 -11.88
CA PRO A 154 -6.68 3.77 -12.15
C PRO A 154 -6.43 5.05 -12.96
N VAL A 155 -5.58 5.94 -12.46
CA VAL A 155 -5.07 7.09 -13.22
C VAL A 155 -3.61 6.87 -13.59
N THR A 156 -3.29 7.11 -14.86
CA THR A 156 -1.92 6.97 -15.37
C THR A 156 -1.29 8.33 -15.52
N THR A 157 -0.09 8.52 -14.99
CA THR A 157 0.68 9.75 -15.14
C THR A 157 1.46 9.79 -16.46
N ARG A 158 2.02 10.94 -16.82
CA ARG A 158 2.89 11.08 -18.01
C ARG A 158 4.10 10.13 -18.00
N LYS A 159 4.53 9.66 -16.82
CA LYS A 159 5.64 8.72 -16.66
C LYS A 159 5.19 7.26 -16.60
N ASN A 160 3.97 6.95 -17.02
CA ASN A 160 3.36 5.62 -16.95
C ASN A 160 3.26 5.05 -15.52
N GLN A 161 3.37 5.91 -14.49
CA GLN A 161 3.06 5.50 -13.13
C GLN A 161 1.53 5.41 -12.98
N ILE A 162 1.04 4.26 -12.55
CA ILE A 162 -0.37 4.03 -12.21
C ILE A 162 -0.59 4.41 -10.74
N LEU A 163 -1.58 5.25 -10.49
CA LEU A 163 -2.11 5.59 -9.18
C LEU A 163 -3.61 5.28 -9.17
N TYR A 164 -4.24 5.24 -8.00
CA TYR A 164 -5.66 4.92 -7.88
C TYR A 164 -6.41 6.04 -7.15
N LEU A 165 -7.62 6.33 -7.62
CA LEU A 165 -8.55 7.24 -6.96
C LEU A 165 -9.52 6.45 -6.09
N ASP A 166 -9.74 6.91 -4.87
CA ASP A 166 -10.64 6.24 -3.93
C ASP A 166 -12.07 6.77 -4.14
N LEU A 167 -12.75 6.23 -5.16
CA LEU A 167 -14.06 6.70 -5.62
C LEU A 167 -15.19 5.70 -5.36
N SER A 168 -14.94 4.57 -4.69
CA SER A 168 -15.99 3.58 -4.38
C SER A 168 -17.14 4.20 -3.59
N GLY A 169 -16.83 4.89 -2.49
CA GLY A 169 -17.83 5.60 -1.69
C GLY A 169 -18.55 6.70 -2.46
N LEU A 170 -17.86 7.37 -3.40
CA LEU A 170 -18.48 8.40 -4.24
C LEU A 170 -19.48 7.76 -5.22
N TYR A 171 -19.12 6.65 -5.84
CA TYR A 171 -19.99 5.89 -6.74
C TYR A 171 -21.30 5.49 -6.05
N GLN A 172 -21.22 5.01 -4.81
CA GLN A 172 -22.39 4.58 -4.04
C GLN A 172 -23.29 5.75 -3.64
N SER A 173 -22.68 6.87 -3.24
CA SER A 173 -23.40 7.99 -2.62
C SER A 173 -23.92 9.01 -3.64
N HIS A 174 -23.24 9.16 -4.78
CA HIS A 174 -23.54 10.15 -5.82
C HIS A 174 -23.93 9.53 -7.16
N GLY A 175 -23.86 8.21 -7.28
CA GLY A 175 -24.21 7.47 -8.48
C GLY A 175 -23.08 7.39 -9.51
N GLU A 176 -23.32 6.52 -10.49
CA GLU A 176 -22.39 6.22 -11.57
C GLU A 176 -22.05 7.45 -12.42
N GLU A 177 -23.07 8.13 -12.95
CA GLU A 177 -22.90 9.22 -13.91
C GLU A 177 -21.99 10.33 -13.35
N PHE A 178 -22.28 10.78 -12.12
CA PHE A 178 -21.48 11.80 -11.44
C PHE A 178 -20.04 11.32 -11.21
N THR A 179 -19.88 10.08 -10.75
CA THR A 179 -18.56 9.54 -10.38
C THR A 179 -17.67 9.29 -11.60
N VAL A 180 -18.24 8.76 -12.69
CA VAL A 180 -17.53 8.56 -13.96
C VAL A 180 -17.14 9.91 -14.57
N ASN A 181 -18.03 10.91 -14.53
CA ASN A 181 -17.69 12.26 -14.97
C ASN A 181 -16.53 12.83 -14.13
N PHE A 182 -16.65 12.79 -12.80
CA PHE A 182 -15.61 13.23 -11.88
C PHE A 182 -14.27 12.55 -12.15
N TYR A 183 -14.28 11.22 -12.28
CA TYR A 183 -13.11 10.41 -12.59
C TYR A 183 -12.47 10.82 -13.92
N SER A 184 -13.25 10.92 -14.99
CA SER A 184 -12.73 11.19 -16.35
C SER A 184 -11.91 12.48 -16.40
N ARG A 185 -12.37 13.50 -15.65
CA ARG A 185 -11.72 14.81 -15.56
C ARG A 185 -10.38 14.73 -14.85
N TRP A 186 -10.32 14.05 -13.70
CA TRP A 186 -9.07 13.80 -12.99
C TRP A 186 -8.12 12.89 -13.76
N HIS A 187 -8.64 11.86 -14.42
CA HIS A 187 -7.88 10.93 -15.26
C HIS A 187 -7.14 11.68 -16.38
N SER A 188 -7.85 12.51 -17.16
CA SER A 188 -7.23 13.33 -18.21
C SER A 188 -6.23 14.35 -17.67
N PHE A 189 -6.44 14.86 -16.46
CA PHE A 189 -5.53 15.80 -15.83
C PHE A 189 -4.22 15.12 -15.37
N PHE A 190 -4.32 13.98 -14.67
CA PHE A 190 -3.15 13.26 -14.18
C PHE A 190 -2.28 12.71 -15.32
N ALA A 191 -2.87 12.36 -16.46
CA ALA A 191 -2.13 11.98 -17.68
C ALA A 191 -1.11 13.04 -18.14
N LYS A 192 -1.36 14.33 -17.82
CA LYS A 192 -0.46 15.44 -18.17
C LYS A 192 0.67 15.63 -17.14
N GLN A 193 0.54 15.06 -15.94
CA GLN A 193 1.46 15.31 -14.83
C GLN A 193 2.62 14.31 -14.82
N ALA A 194 3.84 14.82 -14.58
CA ALA A 194 5.02 13.97 -14.39
C ALA A 194 5.10 13.35 -12.98
N ARG A 195 4.54 14.03 -11.98
CA ARG A 195 4.40 13.56 -10.59
C ARG A 195 3.01 13.96 -10.11
N ALA A 196 2.14 12.97 -9.99
CA ALA A 196 0.78 13.16 -9.48
C ALA A 196 0.73 12.90 -7.97
N ASN A 197 -0.17 13.59 -7.30
CA ASN A 197 -0.57 13.30 -5.92
C ASN A 197 -2.10 13.21 -5.89
N THR A 198 -2.62 12.06 -5.46
CA THR A 198 -4.06 11.79 -5.39
C THR A 198 -4.64 12.09 -4.01
N PHE A 199 -3.82 12.44 -3.01
CA PHE A 199 -4.28 12.63 -1.63
C PHE A 199 -5.43 13.64 -1.53
N GLU A 200 -5.27 14.84 -2.07
CA GLU A 200 -6.28 15.89 -1.98
C GLU A 200 -7.56 15.54 -2.77
N THR A 201 -7.43 14.87 -3.92
CA THR A 201 -8.56 14.39 -4.73
C THR A 201 -9.34 13.30 -3.99
N ASN A 202 -8.64 12.32 -3.41
CA ASN A 202 -9.25 11.24 -2.62
C ASN A 202 -9.89 11.79 -1.34
N TYR A 203 -9.27 12.80 -0.70
CA TYR A 203 -9.86 13.47 0.44
C TYR A 203 -11.19 14.14 0.08
N MET A 204 -11.25 14.83 -1.06
CA MET A 204 -12.47 15.45 -1.54
C MET A 204 -13.56 14.42 -1.87
N ALA A 205 -13.20 13.33 -2.55
CA ALA A 205 -14.13 12.25 -2.89
C ALA A 205 -14.73 11.58 -1.63
N ARG A 206 -13.89 11.29 -0.63
CA ARG A 206 -14.36 10.77 0.67
C ARG A 206 -15.26 11.76 1.39
N PHE A 207 -14.89 13.04 1.44
CA PHE A 207 -15.70 14.06 2.10
C PHE A 207 -17.09 14.19 1.47
N LEU A 208 -17.18 14.10 0.13
CA LEU A 208 -18.46 14.03 -0.57
C LEU A 208 -19.23 12.76 -0.19
N ALA A 209 -18.58 11.60 -0.24
CA ALA A 209 -19.19 10.32 0.10
C ALA A 209 -19.74 10.25 1.53
N ASP A 210 -19.08 10.92 2.48
CA ASP A 210 -19.51 10.98 3.88
C ASP A 210 -20.69 11.94 4.11
N HIS A 211 -20.94 12.88 3.19
CA HIS A 211 -21.95 13.95 3.33
C HIS A 211 -22.87 14.09 2.10
N PRO A 212 -23.47 13.01 1.57
CA PRO A 212 -24.21 13.06 0.31
C PRO A 212 -25.51 13.84 0.37
N ARG A 213 -26.10 13.97 1.57
CA ARG A 213 -27.32 14.76 1.78
C ARG A 213 -27.03 16.26 1.74
N ASP A 214 -25.89 16.68 2.26
CA ASP A 214 -25.49 18.09 2.29
C ASP A 214 -24.98 18.53 0.91
N TRP A 215 -24.23 17.63 0.25
CA TRP A 215 -23.54 17.89 -1.01
C TRP A 215 -23.91 16.92 -2.14
N PRO A 216 -25.19 16.72 -2.48
CA PRO A 216 -25.60 15.85 -3.59
C PRO A 216 -25.02 16.33 -4.93
N PRO A 217 -25.05 15.53 -6.01
CA PRO A 217 -24.56 15.94 -7.34
C PRO A 217 -25.05 17.32 -7.80
N SER A 218 -26.32 17.66 -7.52
CA SER A 218 -26.93 18.97 -7.82
C SER A 218 -26.29 20.17 -7.11
N THR A 219 -25.38 19.95 -6.17
CA THR A 219 -24.52 20.97 -5.57
C THR A 219 -23.66 21.62 -6.64
N PHE A 220 -23.17 20.81 -7.58
CA PHE A 220 -22.22 21.24 -8.61
C PHE A 220 -22.88 21.89 -9.83
N ASP A 221 -24.21 22.07 -9.80
CA ASP A 221 -24.96 22.87 -10.78
C ASP A 221 -25.20 24.30 -10.32
N ASN A 222 -24.85 24.63 -9.05
CA ASN A 222 -25.15 25.92 -8.45
C ASN A 222 -23.88 26.58 -7.87
N PRO A 223 -23.47 27.76 -8.38
CA PRO A 223 -22.23 28.41 -7.96
C PRO A 223 -22.19 28.78 -6.46
N ILE A 224 -23.34 29.05 -5.84
CA ILE A 224 -23.43 29.35 -4.39
C ILE A 224 -23.21 28.07 -3.58
N ARG A 225 -23.78 26.93 -4.02
CA ARG A 225 -23.63 25.66 -3.33
C ARG A 225 -22.20 25.12 -3.44
N ILE A 226 -21.56 25.26 -4.60
CA ILE A 226 -20.14 24.94 -4.80
C ILE A 226 -19.26 25.72 -3.81
N LEU A 227 -19.48 27.04 -3.69
CA LEU A 227 -18.69 27.84 -2.76
C LEU A 227 -18.85 27.35 -1.30
N ARG A 228 -20.07 27.04 -0.88
CA ARG A 228 -20.35 26.49 0.46
C ARG A 228 -19.70 25.13 0.67
N PHE A 229 -19.74 24.26 -0.34
CA PHE A 229 -19.04 22.97 -0.32
C PHE A 229 -17.54 23.16 -0.08
N PHE A 230 -16.88 24.02 -0.84
CA PHE A 230 -15.44 24.25 -0.68
C PHE A 230 -15.08 24.91 0.65
N GLN A 231 -15.96 25.72 1.24
CA GLN A 231 -15.78 26.25 2.59
C GLN A 231 -15.88 25.15 3.67
N ALA A 232 -16.85 24.24 3.53
CA ALA A 232 -16.99 23.10 4.43
C ALA A 232 -15.80 22.13 4.31
N LEU A 233 -15.39 21.83 3.07
CA LEU A 233 -14.24 21.00 2.78
C LEU A 233 -12.94 21.60 3.33
N LEU A 234 -12.74 22.91 3.16
CA LEU A 234 -11.61 23.64 3.73
C LEU A 234 -11.55 23.46 5.25
N ARG A 235 -12.68 23.68 5.94
CA ARG A 235 -12.77 23.53 7.40
C ARG A 235 -12.40 22.10 7.81
N SER A 236 -13.00 21.10 7.18
CA SER A 236 -12.71 19.69 7.45
C SER A 236 -11.21 19.37 7.25
N TYR A 237 -10.65 19.78 6.10
CA TYR A 237 -9.26 19.53 5.74
C TYR A 237 -8.26 20.09 6.77
N PHE A 238 -8.49 21.32 7.26
CA PHE A 238 -7.60 21.95 8.23
C PHE A 238 -7.84 21.53 9.68
N MET A 239 -9.07 21.15 10.05
CA MET A 239 -9.33 20.54 11.36
C MET A 239 -8.59 19.21 11.48
N ARG A 240 -8.70 18.34 10.47
CA ARG A 240 -7.92 17.09 10.44
C ARG A 240 -6.42 17.34 10.50
N ALA A 241 -5.91 18.31 9.74
CA ALA A 241 -4.50 18.65 9.76
C ALA A 241 -4.01 19.11 11.15
N HIS A 242 -4.86 19.83 11.88
CA HIS A 242 -4.59 20.22 13.26
C HIS A 242 -4.55 18.99 14.19
N ASP A 243 -5.55 18.13 14.10
CA ASP A 243 -5.70 16.96 14.97
C ASP A 243 -4.58 15.92 14.77
N GLU A 244 -4.10 15.78 13.53
CA GLU A 244 -2.95 14.92 13.17
C GLU A 244 -1.58 15.60 13.39
N GLY A 245 -1.54 16.83 13.90
CA GLY A 245 -0.28 17.55 14.17
C GLY A 245 0.54 17.88 12.91
N LEU A 246 -0.13 18.04 11.76
CA LEU A 246 0.52 18.22 10.47
C LEU A 246 1.03 19.65 10.26
N HIS A 247 2.14 19.79 9.54
CA HIS A 247 2.74 21.11 9.29
C HIS A 247 1.83 22.01 8.42
N LEU A 248 1.24 23.03 9.05
CA LEU A 248 0.19 23.87 8.48
C LEU A 248 0.60 24.56 7.17
N ASN A 249 1.84 25.05 7.03
CA ASN A 249 2.24 25.71 5.79
C ASN A 249 2.37 24.74 4.61
N SER A 250 2.69 23.47 4.89
CA SER A 250 2.69 22.44 3.87
C SER A 250 1.26 22.19 3.39
N ARG A 251 0.32 22.10 4.32
CA ARG A 251 -1.11 21.93 4.06
C ARG A 251 -1.73 23.11 3.33
N ILE A 252 -1.35 24.36 3.65
CA ILE A 252 -1.75 25.55 2.88
C ILE A 252 -1.30 25.46 1.42
N LYS A 253 -0.04 25.05 1.17
CA LYS A 253 0.47 24.88 -0.19
C LYS A 253 -0.26 23.78 -0.95
N SER A 254 -0.49 22.62 -0.32
CA SER A 254 -1.28 21.52 -0.87
C SER A 254 -2.70 21.94 -1.22
N TRP A 255 -3.40 22.58 -0.29
CA TRP A 255 -4.76 23.09 -0.49
C TRP A 255 -4.84 24.06 -1.67
N ASN A 256 -3.98 25.08 -1.70
CA ASN A 256 -4.00 26.06 -2.78
C ASN A 256 -3.70 25.44 -4.15
N ARG A 257 -2.85 24.39 -4.18
CA ARG A 257 -2.61 23.61 -5.40
C ARG A 257 -3.86 22.83 -5.81
N MET A 258 -4.51 22.15 -4.87
CA MET A 258 -5.78 21.46 -5.13
C MET A 258 -6.83 22.41 -5.70
N VAL A 259 -7.00 23.60 -5.13
CA VAL A 259 -7.93 24.62 -5.63
C VAL A 259 -7.58 25.04 -7.06
N SER A 260 -6.30 25.25 -7.38
CA SER A 260 -5.88 25.51 -8.77
C SER A 260 -6.16 24.35 -9.72
N ASN A 261 -5.97 23.11 -9.27
CA ASN A 261 -6.27 21.94 -10.10
C ASN A 261 -7.77 21.84 -10.36
N VAL A 262 -8.62 22.04 -9.34
CA VAL A 262 -10.08 22.06 -9.53
C VAL A 262 -10.49 23.13 -10.52
N ASP A 263 -9.89 24.31 -10.44
CA ASP A 263 -10.15 25.41 -11.37
C ASP A 263 -9.88 25.03 -12.83
N GLU A 264 -8.70 24.46 -13.10
CA GLU A 264 -8.31 24.00 -14.43
C GLU A 264 -9.20 22.86 -14.95
N ILE A 265 -9.62 21.95 -14.05
CA ILE A 265 -10.29 20.71 -14.43
C ILE A 265 -11.80 20.89 -14.59
N PHE A 266 -12.43 21.74 -13.77
CA PHE A 266 -13.89 21.85 -13.67
C PHE A 266 -14.44 23.21 -14.08
N PHE A 267 -13.83 24.34 -13.68
CA PHE A 267 -14.39 25.67 -13.98
C PHE A 267 -13.97 26.18 -15.36
N GLN A 268 -12.67 26.14 -15.70
CA GLN A 268 -12.18 26.62 -16.99
C GLN A 268 -12.84 25.93 -18.20
N PRO A 269 -13.11 24.61 -18.18
CA PRO A 269 -13.82 23.94 -19.28
C PRO A 269 -15.35 24.10 -19.21
N GLY A 270 -15.90 24.80 -18.19
CA GLY A 270 -17.33 25.00 -18.01
C GLY A 270 -18.09 23.76 -17.54
N VAL A 271 -17.43 22.81 -16.87
CA VAL A 271 -18.08 21.60 -16.32
C VAL A 271 -18.92 21.96 -15.11
N TRP A 272 -18.38 22.80 -14.24
CA TRP A 272 -19.09 23.39 -13.11
C TRP A 272 -19.24 24.90 -13.33
N PRO A 273 -20.34 25.52 -12.87
CA PRO A 273 -20.51 26.96 -12.93
C PRO A 273 -19.46 27.65 -12.04
N GLU A 274 -18.92 28.76 -12.54
CA GLU A 274 -17.92 29.53 -11.83
C GLU A 274 -18.49 30.10 -10.51
N PRO A 275 -17.84 29.87 -9.35
CA PRO A 275 -18.31 30.37 -8.08
C PRO A 275 -18.27 31.91 -8.04
N PHE A 276 -19.29 32.53 -7.47
CA PHE A 276 -19.37 33.99 -7.37
C PHE A 276 -18.23 34.59 -6.53
N GLY A 277 -17.79 35.80 -6.91
CA GLY A 277 -16.86 36.61 -6.12
C GLY A 277 -15.39 36.29 -6.41
N SER A 278 -14.57 36.14 -5.36
CA SER A 278 -13.12 35.90 -5.48
C SER A 278 -12.74 34.46 -5.84
N GLY A 279 -13.69 33.66 -6.33
CA GLY A 279 -13.51 32.25 -6.61
C GLY A 279 -13.47 31.36 -5.35
N LEU A 280 -12.89 30.17 -5.50
CA LEU A 280 -12.72 29.21 -4.41
C LEU A 280 -11.79 29.73 -3.30
N PRO A 281 -11.99 29.30 -2.04
CA PRO A 281 -11.22 29.80 -0.90
C PRO A 281 -9.74 29.42 -1.01
N ARG A 282 -8.89 30.42 -1.23
CA ARG A 282 -7.42 30.29 -1.21
C ARG A 282 -6.87 30.90 0.08
N LEU A 283 -5.90 30.24 0.70
CA LEU A 283 -5.27 30.71 1.92
C LEU A 283 -3.95 31.44 1.62
N SER A 284 -3.75 32.60 2.23
CA SER A 284 -2.45 33.25 2.21
C SER A 284 -1.43 32.40 2.98
N GLY A 285 -0.26 32.15 2.40
CA GLY A 285 0.83 31.48 3.10
C GLY A 285 1.23 32.28 4.35
N ARG A 286 1.46 31.60 5.48
CA ARG A 286 2.02 32.30 6.64
C ARG A 286 3.47 32.64 6.35
N LYS A 287 3.84 33.91 6.53
CA LYS A 287 5.24 34.33 6.55
C LYS A 287 5.85 33.75 7.83
N VAL A 288 6.44 32.57 7.75
CA VAL A 288 7.31 32.11 8.83
C VAL A 288 8.61 32.88 8.66
N SER A 289 8.95 33.73 9.64
CA SER A 289 10.27 34.32 9.73
C SER A 289 11.30 33.19 9.63
N GLY A 290 12.28 33.30 8.73
CA GLY A 290 13.23 32.22 8.44
C GLY A 290 14.07 31.76 9.65
N ALA A 291 14.00 32.48 10.77
CA ALA A 291 14.57 32.10 12.06
C ALA A 291 13.83 30.94 12.75
N LEU A 292 12.50 30.83 12.60
CA LEU A 292 11.66 29.87 13.33
C LEU A 292 11.51 28.50 12.64
N THR A 293 11.83 28.39 11.35
CA THR A 293 11.79 27.11 10.61
C THR A 293 12.92 26.14 11.00
N ARG A 294 13.80 26.54 11.92
CA ARG A 294 15.06 25.84 12.22
C ARG A 294 15.17 25.40 13.68
N ILE A 295 14.04 25.32 14.36
CA ILE A 295 13.94 24.96 15.77
C ILE A 295 13.21 23.61 15.85
N SER A 296 13.83 22.62 16.48
CA SER A 296 13.23 21.32 16.81
C SER A 296 13.36 21.09 18.31
N LYS A 297 12.52 20.22 18.89
CA LYS A 297 12.71 19.79 20.28
C LYS A 297 13.59 18.55 20.31
N ASN A 298 14.59 18.52 21.19
CA ASN A 298 15.41 17.33 21.43
C ASN A 298 14.64 16.30 22.28
N SER A 299 15.27 15.15 22.58
CA SER A 299 14.70 14.08 23.40
C SER A 299 14.26 14.53 24.80
N ASP A 300 14.86 15.62 25.29
CA ASP A 300 14.60 16.19 26.63
C ASP A 300 13.56 17.33 26.57
N GLY A 301 12.95 17.58 25.41
CA GLY A 301 11.93 18.60 25.21
C GLY A 301 12.45 20.04 25.05
N VAL A 302 13.77 20.23 24.98
CA VAL A 302 14.44 21.53 24.84
C VAL A 302 14.49 21.92 23.37
N GLU A 303 14.19 23.19 23.08
CA GLU A 303 14.27 23.73 21.73
C GLU A 303 15.73 23.93 21.30
N VAL A 304 16.12 23.26 20.21
CA VAL A 304 17.47 23.21 19.65
C VAL A 304 17.47 23.60 18.16
N HIS A 305 18.61 24.09 17.69
CA HIS A 305 18.79 24.44 16.27
C HIS A 305 19.09 23.23 15.38
N ASN A 306 18.20 22.93 14.43
CA ASN A 306 18.18 21.69 13.64
C ASN A 306 19.19 21.65 12.46
N LYS A 307 20.05 22.66 12.28
CA LYS A 307 21.04 22.70 11.17
C LYS A 307 22.48 22.43 11.63
N LEU A 308 22.70 22.31 12.93
CA LEU A 308 24.01 22.05 13.49
C LEU A 308 24.21 20.53 13.64
N LEU A 309 25.41 20.04 13.34
CA LEU A 309 25.81 18.66 13.65
C LEU A 309 25.76 18.37 15.16
N THR A 310 25.83 19.44 15.97
CA THR A 310 25.70 19.41 17.42
C THR A 310 24.46 20.18 17.83
N GLU A 311 23.56 19.52 18.58
CA GLU A 311 22.41 20.20 19.16
C GLU A 311 22.85 21.25 20.17
N ILE A 312 22.45 22.50 19.94
CA ILE A 312 22.68 23.61 20.86
C ILE A 312 21.32 24.16 21.30
N PRO A 313 21.03 24.17 22.62
CA PRO A 313 19.82 24.79 23.17
C PRO A 313 19.73 26.27 22.84
N LEU A 314 18.53 26.75 22.49
CA LEU A 314 18.29 28.17 22.20
C LEU A 314 18.50 29.10 23.41
N GLN A 315 18.42 28.55 24.62
CA GLN A 315 18.59 29.29 25.86
C GLN A 315 20.06 29.59 26.21
N TYR A 316 21.01 29.07 25.43
CA TYR A 316 22.43 29.32 25.65
C TYR A 316 22.80 30.71 25.15
N THR A 317 23.64 31.41 25.91
CA THR A 317 24.33 32.61 25.41
C THR A 317 25.37 32.21 24.36
N ASP A 318 25.83 33.17 23.56
CA ASP A 318 26.83 32.91 22.52
C ASP A 318 28.09 32.23 23.08
N ASP A 319 28.57 32.68 24.24
CA ASP A 319 29.73 32.07 24.91
C ASP A 319 29.46 30.62 25.35
N GLN A 320 28.28 30.36 25.92
CA GLN A 320 27.88 29.02 26.33
C GLN A 320 27.70 28.07 25.14
N ALA A 321 27.19 28.59 24.02
CA ALA A 321 27.04 27.84 22.78
C ALA A 321 28.41 27.46 22.19
N ILE A 322 29.38 28.38 22.21
CA ILE A 322 30.74 28.15 21.75
C ILE A 322 31.42 27.06 22.61
N GLU A 323 31.34 27.16 23.94
CA GLU A 323 31.92 26.16 24.84
C GLU A 323 31.30 24.78 24.66
N ALA A 324 29.96 24.72 24.56
CA ALA A 324 29.24 23.47 24.35
C ALA A 324 29.64 22.80 23.03
N LEU A 325 29.78 23.58 21.96
CA LEU A 325 30.19 23.09 20.65
C LEU A 325 31.61 22.53 20.67
N PHE A 326 32.59 23.26 21.24
CA PHE A 326 33.96 22.78 21.34
C PHE A 326 34.11 21.56 22.26
N SER A 327 33.35 21.51 23.36
CA SER A 327 33.32 20.36 24.26
C SER A 327 32.80 19.11 23.53
N LYS A 328 31.71 19.25 22.76
CA LYS A 328 31.11 18.15 22.03
C LYS A 328 31.99 17.66 20.88
N VAL A 329 32.54 18.57 20.07
CA VAL A 329 33.50 18.23 19.01
C VAL A 329 34.69 17.46 19.57
N SER A 330 35.23 17.90 20.72
CA SER A 330 36.35 17.21 21.38
C SER A 330 35.97 15.79 21.82
N LYS A 331 34.77 15.61 22.41
CA LYS A 331 34.27 14.29 22.81
C LYS A 331 34.06 13.36 21.62
N ASP A 332 33.52 13.88 20.53
CA ASP A 332 33.25 13.11 19.31
C ASP A 332 34.56 12.70 18.63
N LEU A 333 35.56 13.59 18.55
CA LEU A 333 36.91 13.26 18.08
C LEU A 333 37.56 12.16 18.94
N GLN A 334 37.48 12.28 20.27
CA GLN A 334 37.99 11.25 21.18
C GLN A 334 37.26 9.91 21.02
N LEU A 335 35.97 9.92 20.71
CA LEU A 335 35.20 8.70 20.45
C LEU A 335 35.69 8.02 19.17
N VAL A 336 35.86 8.77 18.08
CA VAL A 336 36.38 8.27 16.80
C VAL A 336 37.80 7.73 16.98
N GLU A 337 38.66 8.44 17.70
CA GLU A 337 40.02 7.99 17.98
C GLU A 337 40.04 6.69 18.79
N ARG A 338 39.20 6.58 19.84
CA ARG A 338 39.07 5.35 20.63
C ARG A 338 38.56 4.19 19.78
N TRP A 339 37.56 4.42 18.95
CA TRP A 339 37.04 3.42 18.02
C TRP A 339 38.13 2.97 17.04
N ALA A 340 38.85 3.90 16.39
CA ALA A 340 39.92 3.59 15.46
C ALA A 340 41.05 2.80 16.12
N LYS A 341 41.50 3.21 17.31
CA LYS A 341 42.50 2.46 18.11
C LYS A 341 42.01 1.07 18.48
N SER A 342 40.74 0.93 18.85
CA SER A 342 40.14 -0.37 19.18
C SER A 342 40.09 -1.28 17.95
N SER A 343 39.59 -0.78 16.82
CA SER A 343 39.53 -1.51 15.55
C SER A 343 40.92 -1.92 15.05
N ALA A 344 41.91 -1.04 15.15
CA ALA A 344 43.30 -1.36 14.78
C ALA A 344 43.90 -2.44 15.69
N ARG A 345 43.67 -2.37 17.00
CA ARG A 345 44.12 -3.41 17.95
C ARG A 345 43.45 -4.74 17.68
N ASP A 346 42.16 -4.73 17.41
CA ASP A 346 41.40 -5.94 17.12
C ASP A 346 41.86 -6.59 15.80
N LEU A 347 42.04 -5.80 14.74
CA LEU A 347 42.62 -6.26 13.49
C LEU A 347 44.01 -6.85 13.71
N ARG A 348 44.86 -6.20 14.49
CA ARG A 348 46.20 -6.71 14.85
C ARG A 348 46.12 -8.02 15.63
N LYS A 349 45.18 -8.15 16.58
CA LYS A 349 44.96 -9.41 17.32
C LYS A 349 44.53 -10.54 16.38
N ARG A 350 43.59 -10.28 15.47
CA ARG A 350 43.16 -11.26 14.46
C ARG A 350 44.31 -11.68 13.55
N GLN A 351 45.12 -10.72 13.10
CA GLN A 351 46.32 -10.99 12.31
C GLN A 351 47.32 -11.87 13.08
N LEU A 352 47.62 -11.54 14.34
CA LEU A 352 48.54 -12.33 15.17
C LEU A 352 48.00 -13.73 15.44
N ARG A 353 46.70 -13.87 15.70
CA ARG A 353 46.04 -15.17 15.85
C ARG A 353 46.18 -16.00 14.57
N ARG A 354 45.91 -15.41 13.41
CA ARG A 354 46.08 -16.08 12.12
C ARG A 354 47.51 -16.56 11.91
N LEU A 355 48.51 -15.69 12.15
CA LEU A 355 49.93 -16.05 12.05
C LEU A 355 50.35 -17.16 13.02
N ALA A 356 49.75 -17.21 14.22
CA ALA A 356 50.05 -18.24 15.20
C ALA A 356 49.48 -19.63 14.83
N HIS A 357 48.32 -19.67 14.18
CA HIS A 357 47.63 -20.91 13.80
C HIS A 357 47.98 -21.42 12.39
N ALA A 358 48.50 -20.55 11.50
CA ALA A 358 48.89 -20.94 10.14
C ALA A 358 49.94 -22.08 10.08
N PRO A 359 50.98 -22.14 10.95
CA PRO A 359 51.97 -23.21 10.90
C PRO A 359 51.42 -24.61 11.22
N SER A 360 50.30 -24.69 11.95
CA SER A 360 49.62 -25.95 12.28
C SER A 360 48.60 -26.39 11.23
N GLY A 361 48.32 -25.54 10.24
CA GLY A 361 47.41 -25.86 9.14
C GLY A 361 48.13 -26.50 7.95
N GLN A 362 47.36 -27.16 7.10
CA GLN A 362 47.79 -27.67 5.81
C GLN A 362 47.08 -26.88 4.71
N VAL A 363 47.82 -26.54 3.65
CA VAL A 363 47.26 -25.97 2.42
C VAL A 363 46.83 -27.15 1.54
N PRO A 364 45.52 -27.42 1.36
CA PRO A 364 45.06 -28.55 0.56
C PRO A 364 45.38 -28.31 -0.93
N ASP A 365 45.69 -29.39 -1.65
CA ASP A 365 45.71 -29.38 -3.11
C ASP A 365 44.24 -29.41 -3.58
N PHE A 366 43.76 -28.34 -4.22
CA PHE A 366 42.32 -28.07 -4.45
C PHE A 366 41.66 -28.99 -5.50
N ALA A 367 41.82 -30.31 -5.39
CA ALA A 367 41.09 -31.28 -6.20
C ALA A 367 39.62 -31.45 -5.74
N PHE A 368 39.27 -31.02 -4.52
CA PHE A 368 37.91 -31.01 -3.98
C PHE A 368 37.63 -29.69 -3.26
N ALA A 369 36.55 -29.00 -3.65
CA ALA A 369 36.09 -27.78 -2.99
C ALA A 369 35.27 -28.14 -1.73
N PRO A 370 35.73 -27.79 -0.52
CA PRO A 370 34.96 -28.01 0.70
C PRO A 370 33.69 -27.14 0.70
N THR A 371 32.60 -27.65 1.27
CA THR A 371 31.27 -27.04 1.16
C THR A 371 31.01 -26.00 2.25
N SER A 372 31.83 -25.99 3.32
CA SER A 372 31.71 -25.05 4.43
C SER A 372 33.07 -24.72 5.08
N MET A 373 33.15 -23.58 5.77
CA MET A 373 34.34 -23.18 6.54
C MET A 373 34.65 -24.14 7.71
N GLU A 374 33.65 -24.83 8.22
CA GLU A 374 33.76 -25.78 9.33
C GLU A 374 34.48 -27.07 8.89
N GLU A 375 34.25 -27.51 7.65
CA GLU A 375 34.94 -28.67 7.05
C GLU A 375 36.43 -28.41 6.79
N VAL A 376 36.81 -27.15 6.52
CA VAL A 376 38.22 -26.77 6.25
C VAL A 376 39.04 -26.73 7.53
N GLY A 377 38.45 -26.27 8.64
CA GLY A 377 39.15 -26.06 9.90
C GLY A 377 39.91 -24.73 9.95
N PHE A 378 39.90 -24.10 11.12
CA PHE A 378 40.42 -22.73 11.31
C PHE A 378 41.92 -22.60 11.00
N GLU A 379 42.72 -23.59 11.38
CA GLU A 379 44.17 -23.65 11.14
C GLU A 379 44.49 -23.71 9.65
N ASN A 380 43.75 -24.51 8.88
CA ASN A 380 43.93 -24.64 7.43
C ASN A 380 43.51 -23.36 6.69
N ILE A 381 42.41 -22.71 7.11
CA ILE A 381 42.01 -21.39 6.57
C ILE A 381 43.13 -20.36 6.80
N CYS A 382 43.76 -20.36 7.98
CA CYS A 382 44.88 -19.49 8.28
C CYS A 382 46.10 -19.78 7.38
N ALA A 383 46.42 -21.06 7.15
CA ALA A 383 47.52 -21.49 6.30
C ALA A 383 47.30 -21.12 4.81
N ILE A 384 46.09 -21.34 4.29
CA ILE A 384 45.69 -20.94 2.93
C ILE A 384 45.85 -19.43 2.76
N PHE A 385 45.37 -18.65 3.73
CA PHE A 385 45.47 -17.19 3.67
C PHE A 385 46.92 -16.69 3.69
N GLU A 386 47.81 -17.28 4.50
CA GLU A 386 49.23 -16.88 4.49
C GLU A 386 49.96 -17.33 3.22
N HIS A 387 49.49 -18.40 2.57
CA HIS A 387 50.06 -18.88 1.31
C HIS A 387 49.63 -18.03 0.10
N TYR A 388 48.33 -17.70 -0.01
CA TYR A 388 47.76 -17.03 -1.19
C TYR A 388 47.44 -15.54 -0.99
N GLY A 389 47.34 -15.04 0.24
CA GLY A 389 47.00 -13.66 0.56
C GLY A 389 45.53 -13.29 0.32
N PHE A 390 45.26 -11.99 0.12
CA PHE A 390 43.94 -11.52 -0.32
C PHE A 390 43.88 -11.59 -1.85
N GLY A 391 42.98 -12.40 -2.42
CA GLY A 391 42.70 -12.34 -3.85
C GLY A 391 42.13 -10.96 -4.22
N THR A 392 42.72 -10.30 -5.22
CA THR A 392 42.17 -9.06 -5.76
C THR A 392 41.44 -9.34 -7.06
N THR A 393 40.41 -8.56 -7.40
CA THR A 393 39.55 -8.78 -8.59
C THR A 393 40.27 -8.68 -9.93
N ASN A 394 41.57 -8.39 -9.95
CA ASN A 394 42.41 -8.36 -11.15
C ASN A 394 43.34 -9.58 -11.26
N ASP A 395 43.34 -10.47 -10.27
CA ASP A 395 43.98 -11.77 -10.38
C ASP A 395 43.03 -12.65 -11.19
N GLU A 396 43.30 -12.75 -12.49
CA GLU A 396 42.53 -13.52 -13.45
C GLU A 396 42.24 -14.92 -12.89
N CYS A 397 40.94 -15.22 -12.79
CA CYS A 397 40.36 -16.51 -12.47
C CYS A 397 41.20 -17.68 -13.00
N SER A 398 42.06 -18.21 -12.15
CA SER A 398 42.39 -19.63 -12.16
C SER A 398 41.69 -20.26 -10.97
N GLY A 399 40.41 -20.57 -11.19
CA GLY A 399 39.66 -21.53 -10.38
C GLY A 399 38.94 -20.94 -9.18
N GLN A 400 37.62 -20.79 -9.33
CA GLN A 400 36.60 -21.05 -8.31
C GLN A 400 37.12 -21.25 -6.87
N VAL A 401 37.30 -20.19 -6.10
CA VAL A 401 37.20 -20.23 -4.63
C VAL A 401 36.73 -18.87 -4.12
N PHE A 402 35.41 -18.72 -4.01
CA PHE A 402 34.64 -18.32 -2.81
C PHE A 402 33.19 -18.05 -3.19
#